data_AF-A0A8J6TW07-F1
#
_entry.id   AF-A0A8J6TW07-F1
#
_cell.length_a   1.000
_cell.length_b   1.000
_cell.length_c   1.000
_cell.angle_alpha   90.00
_cell.angle_beta   90.00
_cell.angle_gamma   90.00
#
_symmetry.space_group_name_H-M   'P 1'
#
loop_
_entity.id
_entity.type
_entity.pdbx_description
1 polymer ?
#
loop_
_entity_poly.entity_id
_entity_poly.type
_entity_poly.pdbx_seq_one_letter_code
_entity_poly.pdbx_strand_id
1 'polypeptide(L)'
;GADGSWTSYWWTSPHYTTLQAVHLGLIHGDAEPVERAVEWTMRSQADDGRWAAPGASAFTFATAVSLSVLLAAGARRRQVERAVASLADLQCDDGSWPSDPILRIPLPGDVHPDGRRLRRPGWFGRGFLVPDQNRTFTSAACVAALAAARDSID
;
A
#
# COMPACT_ATOMS: atom_id res chain seq x y z
N GLY A 1 2.94 0.77 -14.87
CA GLY A 1 2.72 -0.57 -15.48
C GLY A 1 1.64 -0.50 -16.55
N ALA A 2 1.32 -1.61 -17.23
CA ALA A 2 0.26 -1.61 -18.25
C ALA A 2 -1.12 -1.24 -17.68
N ASP A 3 -1.40 -1.70 -16.46
CA ASP A 3 -2.64 -1.46 -15.70
C ASP A 3 -2.65 -0.13 -14.92
N GLY A 4 -1.56 0.64 -14.95
CA GLY A 4 -1.38 1.87 -14.17
C GLY A 4 -0.65 1.70 -12.83
N SER A 5 -0.34 0.47 -12.39
CA SER A 5 0.42 0.23 -11.16
C SER A 5 1.90 -0.04 -11.43
N TRP A 6 2.74 0.06 -10.39
CA TRP A 6 4.15 -0.36 -10.45
C TRP A 6 4.35 -1.54 -9.51
N THR A 7 4.82 -2.66 -10.05
CA THR A 7 5.20 -3.82 -9.25
C THR A 7 6.44 -3.52 -8.41
N SER A 8 6.62 -4.30 -7.35
CA SER A 8 7.74 -4.14 -6.45
C SER A 8 8.65 -5.36 -6.51
N TYR A 9 9.93 -5.21 -6.16
CA TYR A 9 10.80 -6.38 -5.92
C TYR A 9 10.71 -6.84 -4.46
N TRP A 10 10.76 -5.90 -3.52
CA TRP A 10 10.82 -6.20 -2.08
C TRP A 10 9.47 -6.18 -1.37
N TRP A 11 8.45 -5.52 -1.92
CA TRP A 11 7.12 -5.47 -1.32
C TRP A 11 6.20 -6.51 -1.95
N THR A 12 5.32 -7.11 -1.14
CA THR A 12 4.35 -8.12 -1.59
C THR A 12 3.21 -7.55 -2.45
N SER A 13 3.16 -6.23 -2.60
CA SER A 13 2.03 -5.52 -3.17
C SER A 13 2.50 -4.26 -3.93
N PRO A 14 1.86 -3.91 -5.07
CA PRO A 14 2.30 -2.80 -5.92
C PRO A 14 2.01 -1.41 -5.33
N HIS A 15 1.20 -1.31 -4.29
CA HIS A 15 0.74 -0.02 -3.74
C HIS A 15 1.90 0.89 -3.33
N TYR A 16 2.90 0.37 -2.60
CA TYR A 16 4.03 1.18 -2.13
C TYR A 16 4.84 1.76 -3.28
N THR A 17 5.20 0.93 -4.26
CA THR A 17 5.95 1.37 -5.44
C THR A 17 5.15 2.31 -6.32
N THR A 18 3.84 2.11 -6.42
CA THR A 18 2.94 3.03 -7.12
C THR A 18 2.91 4.40 -6.45
N LEU A 19 2.86 4.48 -5.12
CA LEU A 19 2.96 5.76 -4.40
C LEU A 19 4.29 6.48 -4.67
N GLN A 20 5.42 5.77 -4.65
CA GLN A 20 6.72 6.38 -4.96
C GLN A 20 6.78 6.89 -6.41
N ALA A 21 6.21 6.14 -7.36
CA ALA A 21 6.13 6.56 -8.75
C ALA A 21 5.26 7.82 -8.91
N VAL A 22 4.15 7.92 -8.18
CA VAL A 22 3.29 9.11 -8.16
C VAL A 22 4.04 10.32 -7.63
N HIS A 23 4.73 10.21 -6.49
CA HIS A 23 5.54 11.32 -5.97
C HIS A 23 6.60 11.78 -6.96
N LEU A 24 7.31 10.84 -7.59
CA LEU A 24 8.31 11.16 -8.60
C LEU A 24 7.70 11.87 -9.81
N GLY A 25 6.58 11.35 -10.33
CA GLY A 25 5.88 11.95 -11.46
C GLY A 25 5.40 13.37 -11.16
N LEU A 26 4.88 13.61 -9.94
CA LEU A 26 4.49 14.95 -9.50
C LEU A 26 5.68 15.92 -9.41
N ILE A 27 6.84 15.47 -8.93
CA ILE A 27 8.07 16.28 -8.87
C ILE A 27 8.55 16.66 -10.27
N HIS A 28 8.41 15.77 -11.25
CA HIS A 28 8.87 16.00 -12.62
C HIS A 28 7.81 16.61 -13.56
N GLY A 29 6.55 16.71 -13.11
CA GLY A 29 5.44 17.19 -13.93
C GLY A 29 4.89 16.17 -14.94
N ASP A 30 5.14 14.87 -14.71
CA ASP A 30 4.68 13.78 -15.56
C ASP A 30 3.22 13.42 -15.25
N ALA A 31 2.27 14.12 -15.87
CA ALA A 31 0.85 13.95 -15.59
C ALA A 31 0.30 12.56 -15.97
N GLU A 32 0.64 12.03 -17.15
CA GLU A 32 0.06 10.77 -17.64
C GLU A 32 0.36 9.56 -16.72
N PRO A 33 1.59 9.30 -16.26
CA PRO A 33 1.86 8.23 -15.29
C PRO A 33 1.10 8.39 -13.97
N VAL A 34 0.96 9.63 -13.48
CA VAL A 34 0.23 9.95 -12.25
C VAL A 34 -1.26 9.66 -12.42
N GLU A 35 -1.87 10.14 -13.50
CA GLU A 35 -3.29 9.89 -13.80
C GLU A 35 -3.61 8.40 -13.86
N ARG A 36 -2.75 7.62 -14.52
CA ARG A 36 -2.92 6.16 -14.62
C ARG A 36 -2.79 5.45 -13.27
N ALA A 37 -1.86 5.87 -12.41
CA ALA A 37 -1.75 5.36 -11.04
C ALA A 37 -3.01 5.67 -10.21
N VAL A 38 -3.53 6.89 -10.34
CA VAL A 38 -4.75 7.32 -9.63
C VAL A 38 -5.95 6.52 -10.11
N GLU A 39 -6.12 6.34 -11.43
CA GLU A 39 -7.19 5.52 -11.99
C GLU A 39 -7.13 4.06 -11.54
N TRP A 40 -5.92 3.47 -11.54
CA TRP A 40 -5.71 2.13 -11.00
C TRP A 40 -6.11 2.04 -9.53
N THR A 41 -5.68 3.01 -8.72
CA THR A 41 -5.98 3.07 -7.30
C THR A 41 -7.48 3.18 -7.06
N MET A 42 -8.19 4.01 -7.82
CA MET A 42 -9.65 4.12 -7.67
C MET A 42 -10.40 2.85 -8.03
N ARG A 43 -10.03 2.23 -9.16
CA ARG A 43 -10.73 1.05 -9.70
C ARG A 43 -10.52 -0.19 -8.84
N SER A 44 -9.45 -0.19 -8.03
CA SER A 44 -9.08 -1.31 -7.16
C SER A 44 -9.58 -1.19 -5.72
N GLN A 45 -10.27 -0.08 -5.35
CA GLN A 45 -10.87 0.03 -4.02
C GLN A 45 -12.06 -0.92 -3.89
N ALA A 46 -12.06 -1.76 -2.86
CA ALA A 46 -13.16 -2.66 -2.56
C ALA A 46 -14.38 -1.92 -1.95
N ASP A 47 -15.52 -2.62 -1.85
CA ASP A 47 -16.77 -2.08 -1.30
C ASP A 47 -16.69 -1.69 0.20
N ASP A 48 -15.75 -2.27 0.92
CA ASP A 48 -15.45 -1.91 2.30
C ASP A 48 -14.50 -0.72 2.45
N GLY A 49 -14.01 -0.13 1.35
CA GLY A 49 -13.10 1.02 1.38
C GLY A 49 -11.61 0.68 1.41
N ARG A 50 -11.25 -0.60 1.45
CA ARG A 50 -9.86 -1.09 1.56
C ARG A 50 -9.27 -1.51 0.21
N TRP A 51 -7.96 -1.70 0.18
CA TRP A 51 -7.22 -2.22 -0.98
C TRP A 51 -6.56 -3.54 -0.68
N ALA A 52 -6.97 -4.60 -1.38
CA ALA A 52 -6.42 -5.93 -1.16
C ALA A 52 -4.92 -6.01 -1.48
N ALA A 53 -4.19 -6.74 -0.65
CA ALA A 53 -2.79 -7.08 -0.89
C ALA A 53 -2.58 -8.60 -0.77
N PRO A 54 -1.81 -9.23 -1.68
CA PRO A 54 -1.58 -10.67 -1.62
C PRO A 54 -1.01 -11.12 -0.26
N GLY A 55 -1.66 -12.12 0.34
CA GLY A 55 -1.22 -12.72 1.60
C GLY A 55 -1.42 -11.85 2.85
N ALA A 56 -2.07 -10.70 2.72
CA ALA A 56 -2.50 -9.86 3.83
C ALA A 56 -3.95 -10.17 4.22
N SER A 57 -4.30 -9.90 5.48
CA SER A 57 -5.60 -10.19 6.06
C SER A 57 -6.37 -8.92 6.40
N ALA A 58 -5.68 -7.94 7.00
CA ALA A 58 -6.29 -6.66 7.36
C ALA A 58 -6.19 -5.63 6.23
N PHE A 59 -5.22 -5.81 5.31
CA PHE A 59 -4.96 -4.90 4.19
C PHE A 59 -4.60 -3.47 4.59
N THR A 60 -4.20 -3.29 5.86
CA THR A 60 -4.05 -1.97 6.48
C THR A 60 -3.00 -1.12 5.77
N PHE A 61 -1.81 -1.69 5.54
CA PHE A 61 -0.72 -0.99 4.88
C PHE A 61 -1.06 -0.60 3.44
N ALA A 62 -1.67 -1.52 2.68
CA ALA A 62 -2.08 -1.23 1.31
C ALA A 62 -3.15 -0.14 1.26
N THR A 63 -4.11 -0.15 2.20
CA THR A 63 -5.15 0.87 2.30
C THR A 63 -4.58 2.25 2.64
N ALA A 64 -3.66 2.33 3.60
CA ALA A 64 -3.00 3.59 3.96
C ALA A 64 -2.19 4.18 2.78
N VAL A 65 -1.43 3.33 2.08
CA VAL A 65 -0.63 3.75 0.93
C VAL A 65 -1.51 4.18 -0.26
N SER A 66 -2.60 3.45 -0.54
CA SER A 66 -3.58 3.84 -1.58
C SER A 66 -4.25 5.17 -1.27
N LEU A 67 -4.61 5.40 0.00
CA LEU A 67 -5.11 6.69 0.45
C LEU A 67 -4.08 7.79 0.15
N SER A 68 -2.80 7.58 0.46
CA SER A 68 -1.74 8.54 0.12
C SER A 68 -1.61 8.79 -1.38
N VAL A 69 -1.80 7.78 -2.25
CA VAL A 69 -1.80 7.98 -3.72
C VAL A 69 -2.91 8.95 -4.13
N LEU A 70 -4.12 8.74 -3.62
CA LEU A 70 -5.27 9.60 -3.94
C LEU A 70 -5.06 11.03 -3.43
N LEU A 71 -4.55 11.19 -2.20
CA LEU A 71 -4.29 12.50 -1.61
C LEU A 71 -3.20 13.27 -2.35
N ALA A 72 -2.09 12.61 -2.72
CA ALA A 72 -1.00 13.23 -3.46
C ALA A 72 -1.45 13.82 -4.81
N ALA A 73 -2.44 13.20 -5.45
CA ALA A 73 -3.00 13.65 -6.72
C ALA A 73 -4.19 14.63 -6.59
N GLY A 74 -4.46 15.17 -5.40
CA GLY A 74 -5.55 16.14 -5.19
C GLY A 74 -6.95 15.52 -5.07
N ALA A 75 -7.02 14.26 -4.65
CA ALA A 75 -8.14 13.49 -4.12
C ALA A 75 -9.54 13.53 -4.78
N ARG A 76 -10.14 12.33 -4.85
CA ARG A 76 -11.57 12.09 -5.12
C ARG A 76 -12.29 11.73 -3.81
N ARG A 77 -13.24 12.59 -3.40
CA ARG A 77 -13.84 12.65 -2.05
C ARG A 77 -14.36 11.31 -1.50
N ARG A 78 -15.16 10.57 -2.28
CA ARG A 78 -15.80 9.33 -1.80
C ARG A 78 -14.81 8.21 -1.46
N GLN A 79 -13.79 8.01 -2.28
CA GLN A 79 -12.79 6.96 -2.04
C GLN A 79 -11.95 7.28 -0.81
N VAL A 80 -11.59 8.55 -0.62
CA VAL A 80 -10.85 9.04 0.54
C VAL A 80 -11.65 8.84 1.82
N GLU A 81 -12.91 9.27 1.87
CA GLU A 81 -13.77 9.12 3.06
C GLU A 81 -13.91 7.66 3.49
N ARG A 82 -14.10 6.75 2.54
CA ARG A 82 -14.22 5.31 2.82
C ARG A 82 -12.91 4.70 3.33
N ALA A 83 -11.77 5.14 2.77
CA ALA A 83 -10.46 4.69 3.23
C ALA A 83 -10.17 5.19 4.65
N VAL A 84 -10.49 6.45 4.94
CA VAL A 84 -10.35 7.05 6.28
C VAL A 84 -11.23 6.30 7.30
N ALA A 85 -12.50 6.06 6.97
CA ALA A 85 -13.41 5.30 7.84
C ALA A 85 -12.88 3.88 8.11
N SER A 86 -12.42 3.18 7.06
CA SER A 86 -11.84 1.83 7.20
C SER A 86 -10.61 1.80 8.09
N LEU A 87 -9.72 2.79 7.96
CA LEU A 87 -8.53 2.88 8.79
C LEU A 87 -8.90 3.23 10.23
N ALA A 88 -9.87 4.11 10.46
CA ALA A 88 -10.36 4.39 11.82
C ALA A 88 -10.94 3.13 12.48
N ASP A 89 -11.74 2.34 11.75
CA ASP A 89 -12.34 1.10 12.25
C ASP A 89 -11.30 0.00 12.56
N LEU A 90 -10.15 0.02 11.87
CA LEU A 90 -9.07 -0.94 12.09
C LEU A 90 -8.11 -0.55 13.22
N GLN A 91 -8.20 0.67 13.75
CA GLN A 91 -7.28 1.13 14.79
C GLN A 91 -7.46 0.29 16.06
N CYS A 92 -6.35 -0.21 16.59
CA CYS A 92 -6.31 -0.96 17.85
C CYS A 92 -6.42 -0.01 19.05
N ASP A 93 -6.81 -0.54 20.21
CA ASP A 93 -6.94 0.24 21.46
C ASP A 93 -5.65 0.94 21.90
N ASP A 94 -4.49 0.41 21.51
CA ASP A 94 -3.16 0.99 21.78
C ASP A 94 -2.75 2.09 20.77
N GLY A 95 -3.65 2.45 19.85
CA GLY A 95 -3.45 3.45 18.81
C GLY A 95 -2.68 2.94 17.59
N SER A 96 -2.23 1.68 17.58
CA SER A 96 -1.56 1.06 16.43
C SER A 96 -2.56 0.46 15.44
N TRP A 97 -2.05 -0.11 14.34
CA TRP A 97 -2.85 -0.82 13.35
C TRP A 97 -2.38 -2.26 13.16
N PRO A 98 -3.29 -3.21 12.85
CA PRO A 98 -2.90 -4.57 12.53
C PRO A 98 -1.98 -4.59 11.30
N SER A 99 -0.89 -5.37 11.38
CA SER A 99 0.12 -5.49 10.35
C SER A 99 0.16 -6.88 9.75
N ASP A 100 0.36 -6.95 8.44
CA ASP A 100 0.64 -8.18 7.71
C ASP A 100 2.13 -8.23 7.29
N PRO A 101 2.70 -9.42 6.97
CA PRO A 101 4.03 -9.51 6.36
C PRO A 101 4.03 -8.90 4.95
N ILE A 102 4.53 -7.67 4.85
CA ILE A 102 4.53 -6.85 3.62
C ILE A 102 5.88 -6.82 2.89
N LEU A 103 6.96 -7.13 3.61
CA LEU A 103 8.30 -7.25 3.03
C LEU A 103 8.56 -8.71 2.65
N ARG A 104 9.10 -8.94 1.46
CA ARG A 104 9.56 -10.24 0.98
C ARG A 104 11.05 -10.21 0.71
N ILE A 105 11.72 -11.33 0.96
CA ILE A 105 13.08 -11.60 0.51
C ILE A 105 13.02 -12.69 -0.58
N PRO A 106 13.17 -12.32 -1.87
CA PRO A 106 13.25 -13.29 -2.95
C PRO A 106 14.49 -14.19 -2.84
N LEU A 107 14.50 -15.27 -3.62
CA LEU A 107 15.69 -16.12 -3.73
C LEU A 107 16.83 -15.39 -4.46
N PRO A 108 18.10 -15.68 -4.12
CA PRO A 108 19.22 -15.24 -4.93
C PRO A 108 19.02 -15.63 -6.41
N GLY A 109 19.17 -14.66 -7.31
CA GLY A 109 18.99 -14.85 -8.76
C GLY A 109 17.54 -14.80 -9.26
N ASP A 110 16.54 -14.65 -8.39
CA ASP A 110 15.17 -14.44 -8.82
C ASP A 110 14.94 -12.98 -9.23
N VAL A 111 14.55 -12.76 -10.48
CA VAL A 111 14.24 -11.44 -11.05
C VAL A 111 12.72 -11.20 -11.20
N HIS A 112 11.89 -12.22 -10.92
CA HIS A 112 10.43 -12.15 -11.06
C HIS A 112 9.70 -12.67 -9.81
N PRO A 113 9.76 -11.92 -8.68
CA PRO A 113 9.32 -12.41 -7.38
C PRO A 113 7.79 -12.52 -7.20
N ASP A 114 6.98 -11.97 -8.10
CA ASP A 114 5.51 -11.96 -8.01
C ASP A 114 4.84 -13.32 -8.28
N GLY A 115 5.51 -14.22 -9.00
CA GLY A 115 4.95 -15.52 -9.39
C GLY A 115 5.12 -16.63 -8.35
N ARG A 116 5.84 -16.40 -7.24
CA ARG A 116 6.24 -17.46 -6.31
C ARG A 116 5.47 -17.41 -5.00
N ARG A 117 4.96 -18.57 -4.56
CA ARG A 117 4.42 -18.74 -3.20
C ARG A 117 5.55 -18.66 -2.18
N LEU A 118 5.69 -17.52 -1.52
CA LEU A 118 6.57 -17.33 -0.37
C LEU A 118 5.91 -17.93 0.88
N ARG A 119 6.73 -18.43 1.82
CA ARG A 119 6.25 -18.97 3.11
C ARG A 119 6.74 -18.09 4.26
N ARG A 120 6.02 -18.15 5.38
CA ARG A 120 6.49 -17.62 6.68
C ARG A 120 7.73 -18.41 7.15
N PRO A 121 8.59 -17.85 8.00
CA PRO A 121 9.95 -18.36 8.22
C PRO A 121 9.96 -19.84 8.66
N GLY A 122 10.87 -20.65 8.10
CA GLY A 122 10.94 -22.07 8.44
C GLY A 122 12.20 -22.85 8.02
N TRP A 123 12.88 -22.56 6.90
CA TRP A 123 14.16 -23.23 6.56
C TRP A 123 14.86 -22.64 5.31
N PHE A 124 16.18 -22.86 5.19
CA PHE A 124 17.03 -22.40 4.08
C PHE A 124 16.53 -22.85 2.68
N GLY A 125 16.73 -21.99 1.67
CA GLY A 125 16.53 -22.34 0.25
C GLY A 125 15.18 -21.95 -0.38
N ARG A 126 14.33 -21.17 0.32
CA ARG A 126 13.10 -20.58 -0.24
C ARG A 126 12.97 -19.12 0.21
N GLY A 127 12.40 -18.26 -0.64
CA GLY A 127 12.14 -16.86 -0.27
C GLY A 127 11.16 -16.76 0.90
N PHE A 128 11.27 -15.69 1.69
CA PHE A 128 10.54 -15.54 2.95
C PHE A 128 9.84 -14.19 3.06
N LEU A 129 8.74 -14.16 3.82
CA LEU A 129 8.05 -12.93 4.21
C LEU A 129 8.56 -12.47 5.58
N VAL A 130 8.80 -11.17 5.69
CA VAL A 130 9.27 -10.52 6.91
C VAL A 130 8.10 -9.75 7.52
N PRO A 131 7.69 -10.07 8.76
CA PRO A 131 6.65 -9.33 9.46
C PRO A 131 7.15 -7.96 9.92
N ASP A 132 6.26 -6.98 9.95
CA ASP A 132 6.42 -5.74 10.70
C ASP A 132 6.20 -6.03 12.20
N GLN A 133 7.23 -6.54 12.87
CA GLN A 133 7.14 -7.19 14.19
C GLN A 133 6.47 -6.33 15.26
N ASN A 134 6.66 -5.01 15.21
CA ASN A 134 6.15 -4.06 16.18
C ASN A 134 4.98 -3.22 15.63
N ARG A 135 4.45 -3.57 14.45
CA ARG A 135 3.41 -2.81 13.73
C ARG A 135 3.78 -1.35 13.45
N THR A 136 5.05 -0.98 13.64
CA THR A 136 5.49 0.42 13.65
C THR A 136 5.45 1.00 12.25
N PHE A 137 5.89 0.23 11.27
CA PHE A 137 5.94 0.69 9.88
C PHE A 137 4.51 0.86 9.32
N THR A 138 3.64 -0.11 9.60
CA THR A 138 2.23 -0.06 9.19
C THR A 138 1.49 1.09 9.87
N SER A 139 1.68 1.26 11.17
CA SER A 139 1.03 2.33 11.93
C SER A 139 1.52 3.72 11.48
N ALA A 140 2.82 3.87 11.20
CA ALA A 140 3.36 5.12 10.68
C ALA A 140 2.74 5.50 9.32
N ALA A 141 2.55 4.52 8.42
CA ALA A 141 1.88 4.75 7.14
C ALA A 141 0.41 5.20 7.34
N CYS A 142 -0.31 4.59 8.29
CA CYS A 142 -1.68 4.96 8.61
C CYS A 142 -1.77 6.39 9.16
N VAL A 143 -0.92 6.73 10.14
CA VAL A 143 -0.88 8.09 10.72
C VAL A 143 -0.55 9.13 9.67
N ALA A 144 0.44 8.88 8.81
CA ALA A 144 0.82 9.80 7.75
C ALA A 144 -0.34 10.03 6.76
N ALA A 145 -1.01 8.96 6.33
CA ALA A 145 -2.13 9.05 5.40
C ALA A 145 -3.35 9.78 6.03
N LEU A 146 -3.68 9.49 7.28
CA LEU A 146 -4.79 10.12 8.00
C LEU A 146 -4.52 11.60 8.30
N ALA A 147 -3.28 11.96 8.64
CA ALA A 147 -2.89 13.35 8.84
C ALA A 147 -3.03 14.16 7.53
N ALA A 148 -2.53 13.61 6.42
CA ALA A 148 -2.69 14.24 5.10
C ALA A 148 -4.17 14.33 4.67
N ALA A 149 -5.00 13.34 5.03
CA ALA A 149 -6.43 13.38 4.73
C ALA A 149 -7.15 14.52 5.47
N ARG A 150 -6.82 14.74 6.75
CA ARG A 150 -7.37 15.85 7.53
C ARG A 150 -7.10 17.19 6.85
N ASP A 151 -5.83 17.42 6.48
CA ASP A 151 -5.39 18.68 5.86
C ASP A 151 -5.97 18.89 4.44
N SER A 152 -6.61 17.87 3.84
CA SER A 152 -7.28 17.94 2.53
C SER A 152 -8.79 18.18 2.61
N ILE A 153 -9.39 18.06 3.80
CA ILE A 153 -10.83 18.24 4.04
C ILE A 153 -11.14 19.63 4.61
N ASP A 154 -10.16 20.27 5.24
CA ASP A 154 -10.19 21.65 5.72
C ASP A 154 -9.90 22.67 4.60
#